data_AF-A0A534DLR7-F1
#
_entry.id   AF-A0A534DLR7-F1
#
_cell.length_a   1.000
_cell.length_b   1.000
_cell.length_c   1.000
_cell.angle_alpha   90.00
_cell.angle_beta   90.00
_cell.angle_gamma   90.00
#
_symmetry.space_group_name_H-M   'P 1'
#
loop_
_entity.id
_entity.type
_entity.pdbx_description
1 polymer ?
#
loop_
_entity_poly.entity_id
_entity_poly.type
_entity_poly.pdbx_seq_one_letter_code
_entity_poly.pdbx_strand_id
1 'polypeptide(L)'
;MSKVPADLKYTKSHEWVASDVYAPLAGEVTGGNGRLGGEPQVVNSDPYGEGWLMRLKPAAGALSGAALLTAAEYQRVLEAEGG
;
A
#
# COMPACT_ATOMS: atom_id res chain seq x y z
N MET A 1 30.93 -21.22 28.05
CA MET A 1 29.55 -21.71 28.18
C MET A 1 28.61 -20.51 28.11
N SER A 2 28.00 -20.29 26.94
CA SER A 2 27.16 -19.12 26.67
C SER A 2 25.79 -19.32 27.34
N LYS A 3 25.45 -18.45 28.28
CA LYS A 3 24.15 -18.46 28.97
C LYS A 3 23.13 -17.66 28.16
N VAL A 4 22.61 -18.25 27.08
CA VAL A 4 21.42 -17.74 26.40
C VAL A 4 20.21 -18.51 26.92
N PRO A 5 19.19 -17.85 27.51
CA PRO A 5 17.98 -18.51 27.99
C PRO A 5 17.18 -19.13 26.83
N ALA A 6 16.67 -20.35 27.04
CA ALA A 6 15.86 -21.10 26.07
C ALA A 6 14.47 -20.50 25.81
N ASP A 7 14.08 -19.48 26.59
CA ASP A 7 12.75 -18.85 26.56
C ASP A 7 12.69 -17.51 25.81
N LEU A 8 13.77 -17.11 25.13
CA LEU A 8 13.67 -16.09 24.10
C LEU A 8 12.96 -16.71 22.89
N LYS A 9 11.63 -16.83 23.03
CA LYS A 9 10.73 -16.93 21.90
C LYS A 9 11.17 -15.84 20.94
N TYR A 10 11.64 -16.26 19.77
CA TYR A 10 11.67 -15.43 18.58
C TYR A 10 10.27 -14.84 18.44
N THR A 11 10.02 -13.67 19.03
CA THR A 11 8.98 -12.80 18.52
C THR A 11 9.57 -12.33 17.21
N LYS A 12 9.36 -13.15 16.19
CA LYS A 12 9.39 -12.75 14.80
C LYS A 12 8.36 -11.63 14.74
N SER A 13 8.79 -10.40 15.04
CA SER A 13 8.03 -9.17 14.86
C SER A 13 7.92 -8.91 13.36
N HIS A 14 7.40 -9.87 12.63
CA HIS A 14 6.84 -9.69 11.31
C HIS A 14 5.34 -9.80 11.53
N GLU A 15 4.78 -8.79 12.19
CA GLU A 15 3.35 -8.56 12.13
C GLU A 15 3.06 -8.27 10.66
N TRP A 16 2.56 -9.28 9.95
CA TRP A 16 2.01 -9.07 8.62
C TRP A 16 0.71 -8.33 8.83
N VAL A 17 0.77 -7.00 8.78
CA VAL A 17 -0.43 -6.18 8.75
C VAL A 17 -1.03 -6.32 7.36
N ALA A 18 -2.15 -7.02 7.27
CA ALA A 18 -2.98 -6.98 6.08
C ALA A 18 -3.74 -5.64 6.08
N SER A 19 -3.64 -4.90 4.99
CA SER A 19 -4.40 -3.67 4.77
C SER A 19 -5.22 -3.84 3.50
N ASP A 20 -6.53 -3.66 3.62
CA ASP A 20 -7.41 -3.67 2.46
C ASP A 20 -7.20 -2.40 1.65
N VAL A 21 -7.02 -2.56 0.33
CA VAL A 21 -6.87 -1.45 -0.59
C VAL A 21 -8.20 -1.22 -1.31
N TYR A 22 -8.77 -0.03 -1.12
CA TYR A 22 -10.02 0.37 -1.75
C TYR A 22 -9.76 0.98 -3.13
N ALA A 23 -10.61 0.65 -4.10
CA ALA A 23 -10.54 1.27 -5.43
C ALA A 23 -10.90 2.77 -5.32
N PRO A 24 -10.05 3.68 -5.84
CA PRO A 24 -10.29 5.11 -5.72
C PRO A 24 -11.42 5.62 -6.63
N LEU A 25 -11.79 4.84 -7.66
CA LEU A 25 -12.74 5.21 -8.70
C LEU A 25 -13.54 3.98 -9.16
N ALA A 26 -14.78 4.22 -9.58
CA ALA A 26 -15.53 3.23 -10.35
C ALA A 26 -14.90 3.05 -11.74
N GLY A 27 -14.77 1.81 -12.19
CA GLY A 27 -14.15 1.49 -13.47
C GLY A 27 -13.89 0.01 -13.66
N GLU A 28 -13.13 -0.30 -14.71
CA GLU A 28 -12.74 -1.65 -15.08
C GLU A 28 -11.26 -1.87 -14.78
N VAL A 29 -10.91 -2.96 -14.10
CA VAL A 29 -9.51 -3.33 -13.87
C VAL A 29 -8.92 -3.87 -15.17
N THR A 30 -7.87 -3.23 -15.67
CA THR A 30 -7.20 -3.60 -16.93
C THR A 30 -5.91 -4.38 -16.72
N GLY A 31 -5.41 -4.46 -15.49
CA GLY A 31 -4.25 -5.29 -15.16
C GLY A 31 -3.85 -5.21 -13.69
N GLY A 32 -3.19 -6.27 -13.20
CA GLY A 32 -2.55 -6.33 -11.90
C GLY A 32 -1.04 -6.50 -12.03
N ASN A 33 -0.28 -6.08 -11.03
CA ASN A 33 1.17 -6.21 -11.06
C ASN A 33 1.61 -7.63 -10.69
N GLY A 34 1.86 -8.46 -11.70
CA GLY A 34 2.30 -9.84 -11.51
C GLY A 34 3.64 -9.98 -10.76
N ARG A 35 4.46 -8.93 -10.73
CA ARG A 35 5.75 -8.92 -10.02
C ARG A 35 5.57 -9.10 -8.52
N LEU A 36 4.49 -8.57 -7.95
CA LEU A 36 4.21 -8.62 -6.52
C LEU A 36 3.94 -10.05 -5.99
N GLY A 37 3.62 -11.00 -6.88
CA GLY A 37 3.49 -12.40 -6.50
C GLY A 37 4.82 -13.06 -6.10
N GLY A 38 5.94 -12.59 -6.66
CA GLY A 38 7.29 -13.06 -6.31
C GLY A 38 8.11 -12.05 -5.51
N GLU A 39 7.79 -10.76 -5.62
CA GLU A 39 8.55 -9.65 -5.04
C GLU A 39 7.65 -8.61 -4.33
N PRO A 40 6.92 -9.00 -3.27
CA PRO A 40 6.02 -8.08 -2.56
C PRO A 40 6.75 -6.89 -1.91
N GLN A 41 8.04 -7.04 -1.60
CA GLN A 41 8.87 -5.98 -1.01
C GLN A 41 9.00 -4.73 -1.89
N VAL A 42 8.74 -4.84 -3.20
CA VAL A 42 8.85 -3.71 -4.13
C VAL A 42 7.83 -2.62 -3.79
N VAL A 43 6.67 -2.96 -3.21
CA VAL A 43 5.69 -1.99 -2.71
C VAL A 43 6.29 -1.07 -1.65
N ASN A 44 7.20 -1.59 -0.82
CA ASN A 44 7.84 -0.81 0.24
C ASN A 44 9.01 0.04 -0.28
N SER A 45 9.77 -0.50 -1.23
CA SER A 45 10.99 0.17 -1.74
C SER A 45 10.71 1.19 -2.84
N ASP A 46 9.70 0.94 -3.69
CA ASP A 46 9.33 1.82 -4.80
C ASP A 46 7.79 1.86 -5.01
N PRO A 47 7.04 2.47 -4.06
CA PRO A 47 5.58 2.46 -4.06
C PRO A 47 4.95 3.18 -5.26
N TYR A 48 5.65 4.15 -5.86
CA TYR A 48 5.14 4.98 -6.95
C TYR A 48 5.66 4.58 -8.33
N GLY A 49 6.72 3.77 -8.41
CA GLY A 49 7.23 3.19 -9.65
C GLY A 49 6.79 1.75 -9.82
N GLU A 50 7.70 0.83 -9.56
CA GLU A 50 7.54 -0.61 -9.81
C GLU A 50 6.56 -1.30 -8.85
N GLY A 51 6.25 -0.67 -7.72
CA GLY A 51 5.36 -1.18 -6.67
C GLY A 51 3.87 -0.93 -6.91
N TRP A 52 3.46 -0.50 -8.11
CA TRP A 52 2.05 -0.30 -8.45
C TRP A 52 1.23 -1.59 -8.24
N LEU A 53 -0.03 -1.46 -7.79
CA LEU A 53 -0.86 -2.61 -7.45
C LEU A 53 -1.73 -3.06 -8.64
N MET A 54 -2.48 -2.12 -9.22
CA MET A 54 -3.43 -2.37 -10.29
C MET A 54 -3.51 -1.20 -11.27
N ARG A 55 -3.96 -1.49 -12.49
CA ARG A 55 -4.35 -0.51 -13.50
C ARG A 55 -5.86 -0.56 -13.67
N LEU A 56 -6.47 0.62 -13.66
CA LEU A 56 -7.91 0.78 -13.78
C LEU A 56 -8.21 1.74 -14.94
N LYS A 57 -9.17 1.36 -15.77
CA LYS A 57 -9.83 2.25 -16.72
C LYS A 57 -11.05 2.86 -16.03
N PRO A 58 -11.05 4.16 -15.72
CA PRO A 58 -12.19 4.80 -15.06
C PRO A 58 -13.44 4.71 -15.92
N ALA A 59 -14.59 4.52 -15.28
CA ALA A 59 -15.88 4.65 -15.94
C ALA A 59 -16.11 6.10 -16.41
N ALA A 60 -16.99 6.28 -17.40
CA ALA A 60 -17.32 7.62 -17.89
C ALA A 60 -17.85 8.50 -16.75
N GLY A 61 -17.27 9.69 -16.57
CA GLY A 61 -17.65 10.62 -15.50
C GLY A 61 -17.13 10.26 -14.10
N ALA A 62 -16.43 9.13 -13.92
CA ALA A 62 -15.94 8.71 -12.60
C ALA A 62 -15.01 9.74 -11.93
N LEU A 63 -14.30 10.54 -12.72
CA LEU A 63 -13.39 11.57 -12.21
C LEU A 63 -14.10 12.84 -11.74
N SER A 64 -15.27 13.16 -12.28
CA SER A 64 -15.94 14.46 -12.05
C SER A 64 -16.51 14.62 -10.64
N GLY A 65 -16.73 13.52 -9.93
CA GLY A 65 -17.17 13.50 -8.53
C GLY A 65 -16.16 12.83 -7.59
N ALA A 66 -14.95 12.55 -8.09
CA ALA A 66 -13.94 11.87 -7.28
C ALA A 66 -13.36 12.84 -6.25
N ALA A 67 -13.49 12.50 -4.96
CA ALA A 67 -12.88 13.23 -3.87
C ALA A 67 -11.38 12.90 -3.74
N LEU A 68 -10.65 12.97 -4.85
CA LEU A 68 -9.20 12.78 -4.86
C LEU A 68 -8.51 14.04 -4.39
N LEU A 69 -7.47 13.85 -3.59
CA LEU A 69 -6.66 14.94 -3.06
C LEU A 69 -5.45 15.17 -3.96
N THR A 70 -5.09 16.44 -4.14
CA THR A 70 -3.78 16.81 -4.65
C THR A 70 -2.70 16.43 -3.63
N ALA A 71 -1.44 16.34 -4.08
CA ALA A 71 -0.31 16.04 -3.18
C ALA A 71 -0.23 17.03 -1.99
N ALA A 72 -0.51 18.32 -2.23
CA ALA A 72 -0.51 19.34 -1.18
C ALA A 72 -1.67 19.16 -0.19
N GLU A 73 -2.85 18.76 -0.66
CA GLU A 73 -3.99 18.48 0.22
C GLU A 73 -3.75 17.21 1.05
N TYR A 74 -3.18 16.17 0.44
CA TYR A 74 -2.82 14.95 1.15
C TYR A 74 -1.75 15.19 2.22
N GLN A 75 -0.74 16.01 1.92
CA GLN A 75 0.28 16.40 2.92
C GLN A 75 -0.34 17.06 4.15
N ARG A 76 -1.34 17.93 3.96
CA ARG A 76 -2.06 18.56 5.08
C ARG A 76 -2.84 17.54 5.92
N VAL A 77 -3.38 16.49 5.30
CA VAL A 77 -4.04 15.39 6.04
C VAL A 77 -3.03 14.70 6.94
N LEU A 78 -1.86 14.34 6.41
CA LEU A 78 -0.79 13.70 7.18
C LEU A 78 -0.30 14.57 8.35
N GLU A 79 -0.14 15.88 8.12
CA GLU A 79 0.26 16.83 9.16
C GLU A 79 -0.81 16.98 10.26
N ALA A 80 -2.10 16.92 9.89
CA ALA A 80 -3.20 17.01 10.83
C ALA A 80 -3.39 15.73 11.67
N GLU A 81 -3.04 14.57 11.13
CA GLU A 81 -3.14 13.27 11.81
C GLU A 81 -1.96 12.96 12.76
N GLY A 82 -0.99 13.86 12.86
CA GLY A 82 0.12 13.78 13.82
C GLY A 82 1.34 13.07 13.24
N GLY A 83 2.07 13.78 12.37
CA GLY A 83 3.37 13.35 11.85
C GLY A 83 4.41 13.00 12.91
#